data_AF-A0A0J6KNL5-F1
#
_entry.id   AF-A0A0J6KNL5-F1
#
_cell.length_a   1.000
_cell.length_b   1.000
_cell.length_c   1.000
_cell.angle_alpha   90.00
_cell.angle_beta   90.00
_cell.angle_gamma   90.00
#
_symmetry.space_group_name_H-M   'P 1'
#
loop_
_entity.id
_entity.type
_entity.pdbx_description
1 polymer ?
#
loop_
_entity_poly.entity_id
_entity_poly.type
_entity_poly.pdbx_seq_one_letter_code
_entity_poly.pdbx_strand_id
1 'polypeptide(L)'
;MMRFRVSPVLAAAFAAVFACSAGAEILSAEGVAALDGGGAVAREQALQDALKMIALRQGARVEASQGLDYGRSSESGSLTPLAPVRGEVKVVSEYQQGKLYHVKVEVDTSKAPRTARGTEAACAMPAGRSLRRKIVTTYFQVDRPAEASDMPELATGLPTELSRRLGANRMYSLLDANTVSVLADSRIAEPAAGAETVRRIGETEDAQFVVAGRVLATGATAKGLRKSLYESNNTSQQGTFYNGPFAGLFGGGVKYVPTERQFDAEVWVYDGLTGALLARERVSELGKGEVMVNPPRPFASAAFWQSDYGQAVDRALDLATRKISDVISCIPFSARIVKLSGPRQVYINAGSLDGIAVGDKFLIYQRKSAQPVRDLISGRELGVPETLAGDVTISQVQPNFAIGSVQAPGKVAEGDYVRFMPRR
;
A
#
# COMPACT_ATOMS: atom_id res chain seq x y z
N MET A 1 4.35 -41.78 -66.77
CA MET A 1 3.93 -40.87 -65.69
C MET A 1 3.96 -41.63 -64.38
N MET A 2 5.03 -41.47 -63.60
CA MET A 2 5.30 -42.28 -62.41
C MET A 2 5.42 -41.34 -61.20
N ARG A 3 4.49 -41.49 -60.25
CA ARG A 3 4.40 -40.69 -59.02
C ARG A 3 5.52 -41.11 -58.07
N PHE A 4 6.47 -40.22 -57.79
CA PHE A 4 7.42 -40.40 -56.70
C PHE A 4 6.80 -39.89 -55.40
N ARG A 5 6.63 -40.81 -54.43
CA ARG A 5 6.31 -40.50 -53.03
C ARG A 5 7.57 -39.93 -52.36
N VAL A 6 7.50 -38.69 -51.89
CA VAL A 6 8.54 -38.10 -51.03
C VAL A 6 8.18 -38.39 -49.57
N SER A 7 9.09 -39.06 -48.86
CA SER A 7 8.96 -39.43 -47.44
C SER A 7 9.02 -38.21 -46.51
N PRO A 8 8.30 -38.20 -45.37
CA PRO A 8 8.14 -37.04 -44.49
C PRO A 8 9.30 -36.87 -43.48
N VAL A 9 10.50 -37.35 -43.79
CA VAL A 9 11.62 -37.39 -42.81
C VAL A 9 12.60 -36.22 -42.97
N LEU A 10 12.47 -35.40 -44.02
CA LEU A 10 13.42 -34.30 -44.28
C LEU A 10 12.93 -32.88 -43.89
N ALA A 11 11.79 -32.75 -43.20
CA ALA A 11 11.25 -31.46 -42.78
C ALA A 11 11.53 -31.10 -41.30
N ALA A 12 12.27 -31.95 -40.56
CA ALA A 12 12.53 -31.76 -39.13
C ALA A 12 13.95 -31.27 -38.78
N ALA A 13 14.83 -31.09 -39.77
CA ALA A 13 16.25 -30.76 -39.52
C ALA A 13 16.62 -29.27 -39.70
N PHE A 14 15.67 -28.38 -40.04
CA PHE A 14 15.96 -26.96 -40.34
C PHE A 14 15.17 -25.96 -39.49
N ALA A 15 14.71 -26.37 -38.31
CA ALA A 15 13.95 -25.52 -37.38
C ALA A 15 14.57 -25.46 -35.97
N ALA A 16 15.90 -25.56 -35.86
CA ALA A 16 16.58 -25.72 -34.56
C ALA A 16 17.77 -24.78 -34.30
N VAL A 17 17.90 -23.64 -34.98
CA VAL A 17 18.96 -22.65 -34.65
C VAL A 17 18.46 -21.22 -34.80
N PHE A 18 17.52 -20.82 -33.96
CA PHE A 18 17.37 -19.43 -33.50
C PHE A 18 16.72 -19.46 -32.11
N ALA A 19 17.30 -20.24 -31.20
CA ALA A 19 17.09 -20.02 -29.79
C ALA A 19 17.93 -18.77 -29.42
N CYS A 20 17.29 -17.60 -29.39
CA CYS A 20 17.88 -16.42 -28.74
C CYS A 20 18.23 -16.81 -27.30
N SER A 21 19.51 -17.05 -27.03
CA SER A 21 20.02 -17.10 -25.67
C SER A 21 19.79 -15.72 -25.07
N ALA A 22 18.86 -15.62 -24.12
CA ALA A 22 18.81 -14.50 -23.20
C ALA A 22 20.12 -14.51 -22.41
N GLY A 23 21.10 -13.74 -22.88
CA GLY A 23 22.41 -13.66 -22.29
C GLY A 23 22.33 -13.07 -20.90
N ALA A 24 22.76 -13.84 -19.91
CA ALA A 24 23.17 -13.33 -18.62
C ALA A 24 24.28 -12.29 -18.84
N GLU A 25 23.96 -11.01 -18.69
CA GLU A 25 24.91 -9.91 -18.86
C GLU A 25 25.19 -9.25 -17.51
N ILE A 26 26.47 -9.17 -17.13
CA ILE A 26 26.89 -8.37 -15.97
C ILE A 26 27.06 -6.94 -16.46
N LEU A 27 26.20 -6.05 -15.98
CA LEU A 27 26.22 -4.65 -16.39
C LEU A 27 26.95 -3.82 -15.34
N SER A 28 27.89 -2.99 -15.78
CA SER A 28 28.61 -2.08 -14.89
C SER A 28 28.43 -0.62 -15.29
N ALA A 29 28.24 0.24 -14.29
CA ALA A 29 28.28 1.68 -14.47
C ALA A 29 28.89 2.35 -13.24
N GLU A 30 29.39 3.55 -13.47
CA GLU A 30 29.85 4.46 -12.43
C GLU A 30 28.83 5.60 -12.33
N GLY A 31 28.46 5.96 -11.10
CA GLY A 31 27.60 7.10 -10.82
C GLY A 31 28.32 8.08 -9.90
N VAL A 32 27.92 9.35 -10.00
CA VAL A 32 28.63 10.45 -9.34
C VAL A 32 27.63 11.37 -8.64
N ALA A 33 27.96 11.83 -7.44
CA ALA A 33 27.17 12.83 -6.73
C ALA A 33 28.03 13.82 -5.94
N ALA A 34 27.48 15.02 -5.72
CA ALA A 34 28.12 16.04 -4.90
C ALA A 34 28.07 15.70 -3.41
N LEU A 35 29.11 16.09 -2.67
CA LEU A 35 29.25 15.85 -1.23
C LEU A 35 28.51 16.85 -0.33
N ASP A 36 27.70 17.73 -0.91
CA ASP A 36 27.08 18.85 -0.20
C ASP A 36 26.15 18.42 0.96
N GLY A 37 25.55 17.22 0.87
CA GLY A 37 24.68 16.63 1.90
C GLY A 37 25.37 15.65 2.86
N GLY A 38 26.69 15.47 2.76
CA GLY A 38 27.44 14.45 3.51
C GLY A 38 27.65 13.14 2.74
N GLY A 39 28.57 12.30 3.23
CA GLY A 39 29.04 11.10 2.51
C GLY A 39 27.97 10.05 2.25
N ALA A 40 27.03 9.82 3.18
CA ALA A 40 25.95 8.86 2.99
C ALA A 40 24.93 9.32 1.93
N VAL A 41 24.63 10.62 1.89
CA VAL A 41 23.76 11.24 0.89
C VAL A 41 24.38 11.17 -0.49
N ALA A 42 25.65 11.56 -0.61
CA ALA A 42 26.38 11.49 -1.86
C ALA A 42 26.50 10.04 -2.36
N ARG A 43 26.73 9.08 -1.46
CA ARG A 43 26.73 7.65 -1.80
C ARG A 43 25.40 7.18 -2.39
N GLU A 44 24.28 7.51 -1.77
CA GLU A 44 22.96 7.09 -2.25
C GLU A 44 22.60 7.76 -3.59
N GLN A 45 22.91 9.05 -3.75
CA GLN A 45 22.72 9.76 -5.01
C GLN A 45 23.60 9.19 -6.14
N ALA A 46 24.87 8.91 -5.86
CA ALA A 46 25.79 8.29 -6.81
C ALA A 46 25.35 6.87 -7.18
N LEU A 47 24.80 6.11 -6.23
CA LEU A 47 24.24 4.78 -6.48
C LEU A 47 23.00 4.85 -7.38
N GLN A 48 22.08 5.78 -7.12
CA GLN A 48 20.90 6.00 -7.96
C GLN A 48 21.30 6.43 -9.37
N ASP A 49 22.31 7.30 -9.49
CA ASP A 49 22.87 7.70 -10.78
C ASP A 49 23.49 6.51 -11.53
N ALA A 50 24.30 5.68 -10.86
CA ALA A 50 24.89 4.47 -11.45
C ALA A 50 23.81 3.49 -11.95
N LEU A 51 22.79 3.22 -11.12
CA LEU A 51 21.67 2.34 -11.48
C LEU A 51 20.83 2.93 -12.62
N LYS A 52 20.63 4.25 -12.64
CA LYS A 52 19.95 4.93 -13.75
C LYS A 52 20.72 4.77 -15.04
N MET A 53 22.05 4.91 -15.03
CA MET A 53 22.89 4.69 -16.20
C MET A 53 22.83 3.25 -16.71
N ILE A 54 22.79 2.25 -15.82
CA ILE A 54 22.58 0.85 -16.19
C ILE A 54 21.20 0.65 -16.82
N ALA A 55 20.15 1.23 -16.21
CA ALA A 55 18.78 1.14 -16.72
C ALA A 55 18.64 1.78 -18.11
N LEU A 56 19.28 2.92 -18.35
CA LEU A 56 19.30 3.59 -19.65
C LEU A 56 20.00 2.75 -20.72
N ARG A 57 21.06 2.02 -20.38
CA ARG A 57 21.73 1.08 -21.32
C ARG A 57 20.87 -0.11 -21.71
N GLN A 58 20.01 -0.59 -20.80
CA GLN A 58 19.04 -1.64 -21.12
C GLN A 58 17.88 -1.14 -22.00
N GLY A 59 17.68 0.17 -22.07
CA GLY A 59 16.76 0.82 -22.99
C GLY A 59 16.12 2.06 -22.38
N ALA A 60 16.06 3.13 -23.18
CA ALA A 60 15.50 4.41 -22.77
C ALA A 60 14.44 4.88 -23.77
N ARG A 61 13.38 5.51 -23.26
CA ARG A 61 12.45 6.32 -24.06
C ARG A 61 12.93 7.77 -24.02
N VAL A 62 13.05 8.37 -25.20
CA VAL A 62 13.34 9.78 -25.37
C VAL A 62 12.01 10.51 -25.58
N GLU A 63 11.70 11.46 -24.71
CA GLU A 63 10.56 12.37 -24.88
C GLU A 63 11.10 13.78 -25.07
N ALA A 64 10.96 14.31 -26.28
CA ALA A 64 11.33 15.68 -26.60
C ALA A 64 10.06 16.52 -26.69
N SER A 65 9.95 17.55 -25.85
CA SER A 65 8.94 18.59 -25.96
C SER A 65 9.58 19.87 -26.45
N GLN A 66 9.02 20.43 -27.52
CA GLN A 66 9.37 21.76 -28.02
C GLN A 66 8.27 22.72 -27.57
N GLY A 67 8.62 23.69 -26.72
CA GLY A 67 7.74 24.76 -26.29
C GLY A 67 8.26 26.10 -26.81
N LEU A 68 7.37 26.95 -27.32
CA LEU A 68 7.70 28.36 -27.54
C LEU A 68 7.36 29.14 -26.28
N ASP A 69 8.36 29.67 -25.59
CA ASP A 69 8.19 30.55 -24.44
C ASP A 69 8.75 31.94 -24.77
N TYR A 70 7.90 32.96 -24.76
CA TYR A 70 8.23 34.36 -25.10
C TYR A 70 9.09 34.55 -26.37
N GLY A 71 8.76 33.84 -27.46
CA GLY A 71 9.47 33.98 -28.75
C GLY A 71 10.86 33.33 -28.78
N ARG A 72 11.24 32.60 -27.74
CA ARG A 72 12.40 31.69 -27.74
C ARG A 72 11.89 30.25 -27.77
N SER A 73 12.41 29.47 -28.72
CA SER A 73 12.21 28.03 -28.72
C SER A 73 12.94 27.44 -27.50
N SER A 74 12.21 26.73 -26.65
CA SER A 74 12.73 25.94 -25.56
C SER A 74 12.52 24.47 -25.91
N GLU A 75 13.62 23.76 -26.11
CA GLU A 75 13.61 22.32 -26.34
C GLU A 75 13.99 21.61 -25.04
N SER A 76 13.10 20.77 -24.53
CA SER A 76 13.36 19.94 -23.35
C SER A 76 13.26 18.47 -23.75
N GLY A 77 14.39 17.78 -23.75
CA GLY A 77 14.46 16.33 -23.94
C GLY A 77 14.64 15.62 -22.61
N SER A 78 13.74 14.70 -22.27
CA SER A 78 13.87 13.82 -21.10
C SER A 78 14.17 12.38 -21.54
N LEU A 79 15.06 11.72 -20.80
CA LEU A 79 15.45 10.32 -21.01
C LEU A 79 14.95 9.50 -19.83
N THR A 80 13.99 8.63 -20.09
CA THR A 80 13.38 7.78 -19.06
C THR A 80 13.67 6.31 -19.35
N PRO A 81 14.23 5.54 -18.41
CA PRO A 81 14.45 4.11 -18.61
C PRO A 81 13.14 3.36 -18.88
N LEU A 82 13.18 2.36 -19.77
CA LEU A 82 12.01 1.54 -20.11
C LEU A 82 11.60 0.60 -18.96
N ALA A 83 12.54 0.19 -18.12
CA ALA A 83 12.30 -0.69 -16.98
C ALA A 83 13.34 -0.46 -15.86
N PRO A 84 13.00 -0.73 -14.59
CA PRO A 84 13.98 -0.74 -13.52
C PRO A 84 14.95 -1.93 -13.67
N VAL A 85 16.22 -1.73 -13.28
CA VAL A 85 17.24 -2.77 -13.35
C VAL A 85 16.86 -3.96 -12.46
N ARG A 86 16.84 -5.17 -13.03
CA ARG A 86 16.58 -6.43 -12.31
C ARG A 86 17.87 -7.23 -12.20
N GLY A 87 18.27 -7.55 -10.97
CA GLY A 87 19.48 -8.32 -10.70
C GLY A 87 20.03 -8.09 -9.31
N GLU A 88 21.04 -8.87 -8.94
CA GLU A 88 21.79 -8.65 -7.71
C GLU A 88 22.76 -7.48 -7.93
N VAL A 89 22.67 -6.45 -7.08
CA VAL A 89 23.49 -5.24 -7.17
C VAL A 89 24.69 -5.36 -6.24
N LYS A 90 25.90 -5.31 -6.79
CA LYS A 90 27.15 -5.33 -6.04
C LYS A 90 27.92 -4.03 -6.24
N VAL A 91 28.34 -3.40 -5.14
CA VAL A 91 29.24 -2.26 -5.22
C VAL A 91 30.68 -2.76 -5.33
N VAL A 92 31.36 -2.37 -6.41
CA VAL A 92 32.73 -2.80 -6.73
C VAL A 92 33.76 -1.88 -6.10
N SER A 93 33.51 -0.57 -6.18
CA SER A 93 34.42 0.44 -5.62
C SER A 93 33.67 1.71 -5.27
N GLU A 94 34.07 2.33 -4.17
CA GLU A 94 33.60 3.64 -3.73
C GLU A 94 34.83 4.49 -3.43
N TYR A 95 34.89 5.71 -3.98
CA TYR A 95 35.96 6.65 -3.67
C TYR A 95 35.47 8.09 -3.73
N GLN A 96 36.15 8.94 -2.97
CA GLN A 96 35.92 10.38 -2.97
C GLN A 96 37.03 11.06 -3.76
N GLN A 97 36.65 11.89 -4.72
CA GLN A 97 37.58 12.73 -5.48
C GLN A 97 37.12 14.19 -5.40
N GLY A 98 37.83 14.99 -4.60
CA GLY A 98 37.47 16.38 -4.35
C GLY A 98 36.10 16.52 -3.66
N LYS A 99 35.17 17.21 -4.33
CA LYS A 99 33.77 17.41 -3.87
C LYS A 99 32.77 16.40 -4.44
N LEU A 100 33.25 15.40 -5.18
CA LEU A 100 32.41 14.38 -5.80
C LEU A 100 32.67 13.01 -5.15
N TYR A 101 31.59 12.25 -5.01
CA TYR A 101 31.57 10.88 -4.54
C TYR A 101 31.27 9.95 -5.72
N HIS A 102 32.14 8.99 -5.95
CA HIS A 102 32.07 8.05 -7.08
C HIS A 102 31.73 6.66 -6.57
N VAL A 103 30.75 6.02 -7.21
CA VAL A 103 30.34 4.64 -6.90
C VAL A 103 30.30 3.83 -8.19
N LYS A 104 31.09 2.76 -8.24
CA LYS A 104 31.04 1.78 -9.34
C LYS A 104 30.23 0.58 -8.92
N VAL A 105 29.20 0.28 -9.70
CA VAL A 105 28.22 -0.78 -9.43
C VAL A 105 28.25 -1.81 -10.55
N GLU A 106 28.18 -3.08 -10.18
CA GLU A 106 27.93 -4.20 -11.07
C GLU A 106 26.58 -4.81 -10.74
N VAL A 107 25.76 -5.08 -11.77
CA VAL A 107 24.47 -5.74 -11.63
C VAL A 107 24.49 -7.04 -12.43
N ASP A 108 24.34 -8.15 -11.71
CA ASP A 108 24.21 -9.48 -12.30
C ASP A 108 22.74 -9.75 -12.65
N THR A 109 22.43 -9.63 -13.95
CA THR A 109 21.09 -9.86 -14.48
C THR A 109 20.70 -11.35 -14.53
N SER A 110 21.66 -12.26 -14.38
CA SER A 110 21.42 -13.72 -14.37
C SER A 110 20.75 -14.20 -13.08
N LYS A 111 21.01 -13.47 -11.99
CA LYS A 111 20.41 -13.65 -10.67
C LYS A 111 19.21 -12.75 -10.45
N ALA A 112 18.59 -12.24 -11.51
CA ALA A 112 17.27 -11.67 -11.38
C ALA A 112 16.34 -12.74 -10.79
N PRO A 113 15.57 -12.45 -9.72
CA PRO A 113 14.68 -13.43 -9.13
C PRO A 113 13.75 -14.00 -10.22
N ARG A 114 13.86 -15.31 -10.47
CA ARG A 114 13.08 -16.04 -11.50
C ARG A 114 11.59 -16.14 -11.16
N THR A 115 11.15 -15.55 -10.05
CA THR A 115 9.78 -15.52 -9.56
C THR A 115 9.22 -14.10 -9.67
N ALA A 116 8.63 -13.79 -10.81
CA ALA A 116 7.67 -12.69 -10.91
C ALA A 116 6.58 -13.03 -11.95
N ARG A 117 6.01 -14.23 -11.83
CA ARG A 117 4.62 -14.50 -12.17
C ARG A 117 3.93 -14.86 -10.86
N GLY A 118 3.27 -13.87 -10.25
CA GLY A 118 2.62 -13.98 -8.95
C GLY A 118 3.49 -13.42 -7.82
N THR A 119 3.02 -12.31 -7.24
CA THR A 119 3.35 -11.72 -5.93
C THR A 119 4.83 -11.52 -5.56
N GLU A 120 5.14 -10.27 -5.17
CA GLU A 120 6.37 -9.80 -4.50
C GLU A 120 7.58 -9.52 -5.40
N ALA A 121 7.60 -8.29 -5.95
CA ALA A 121 8.83 -7.52 -5.83
C ALA A 121 9.04 -7.34 -4.32
N ALA A 122 9.90 -8.17 -3.72
CA ALA A 122 10.26 -8.06 -2.32
C ALA A 122 10.82 -6.66 -2.08
N CYS A 123 9.95 -5.75 -1.64
CA CYS A 123 10.34 -4.42 -1.25
C CYS A 123 11.38 -4.57 -0.15
N ALA A 124 12.55 -3.98 -0.38
CA ALA A 124 13.80 -4.30 0.31
C ALA A 124 13.70 -4.09 1.83
N MET A 125 13.24 -5.11 2.54
CA MET A 125 13.27 -5.20 3.99
C MET A 125 14.58 -5.87 4.40
N PRO A 126 15.25 -5.40 5.47
CA PRO A 126 16.45 -6.07 5.96
C PRO A 126 16.16 -7.50 6.37
N ALA A 127 17.03 -8.44 5.98
CA ALA A 127 16.91 -9.84 6.35
C ALA A 127 16.94 -10.00 7.87
N GLY A 128 15.93 -10.68 8.44
CA GLY A 128 15.91 -11.10 9.84
C GLY A 128 15.37 -10.10 10.88
N ARG A 129 14.95 -8.89 10.49
CA ARG A 129 14.30 -7.92 11.41
C ARG A 129 13.24 -7.07 10.69
N SER A 130 11.99 -7.18 11.12
CA SER A 130 10.90 -6.36 10.56
C SER A 130 10.67 -5.10 11.39
N LEU A 131 10.80 -3.94 10.76
CA LEU A 131 10.36 -2.67 11.36
C LEU A 131 8.84 -2.60 11.34
N ARG A 132 8.22 -2.33 12.48
CA ARG A 132 6.76 -2.30 12.60
C ARG A 132 6.21 -1.00 12.06
N ARG A 133 5.31 -1.06 11.09
CA ARG A 133 4.67 0.13 10.53
C ARG A 133 3.45 0.51 11.35
N LYS A 134 3.34 1.79 11.73
CA LYS A 134 2.23 2.30 12.53
C LYS A 134 1.05 2.64 11.62
N ILE A 135 -0.07 1.97 11.81
CA ILE A 135 -1.27 2.09 10.99
C ILE A 135 -2.43 2.44 11.91
N VAL A 136 -3.21 3.45 11.52
CA VAL A 136 -4.47 3.77 12.18
C VAL A 136 -5.64 3.49 11.25
N THR A 137 -6.64 2.75 11.72
CA THR A 137 -7.90 2.53 11.02
C THR A 137 -8.95 3.52 11.50
N THR A 138 -9.71 4.10 10.57
CA THR A 138 -10.66 5.19 10.83
C THR A 138 -12.06 4.83 10.35
N TYR A 139 -13.07 5.61 10.73
CA TYR A 139 -14.48 5.36 10.46
C TYR A 139 -14.78 5.01 8.98
N PHE A 140 -15.61 3.99 8.76
CA PHE A 140 -16.10 3.61 7.43
C PHE A 140 -17.49 4.19 7.19
N GLN A 141 -17.64 5.11 6.24
CA GLN A 141 -18.97 5.64 5.95
C GLN A 141 -19.84 4.61 5.23
N VAL A 142 -21.16 4.61 5.48
CA VAL A 142 -22.10 3.73 4.76
C VAL A 142 -22.92 4.60 3.82
N ASP A 143 -22.70 4.48 2.51
CA ASP A 143 -23.33 5.35 1.51
C ASP A 143 -24.86 5.18 1.47
N ARG A 144 -25.34 3.97 1.80
CA ARG A 144 -26.76 3.62 1.84
C ARG A 144 -27.15 3.00 3.19
N PRO A 145 -27.36 3.81 4.24
CA PRO A 145 -27.66 3.30 5.59
C PRO A 145 -28.93 2.42 5.65
N ALA A 146 -29.89 2.63 4.74
CA ALA A 146 -31.09 1.81 4.63
C ALA A 146 -30.78 0.33 4.28
N GLU A 147 -29.69 0.07 3.55
CA GLU A 147 -29.25 -1.30 3.24
C GLU A 147 -28.57 -1.99 4.42
N ALA A 148 -28.11 -1.22 5.41
CA ALA A 148 -27.37 -1.68 6.59
C ALA A 148 -28.17 -1.54 7.90
N SER A 149 -29.50 -1.38 7.82
CA SER A 149 -30.33 -1.11 9.02
C SER A 149 -30.33 -2.26 10.03
N ASP A 150 -30.02 -3.47 9.61
CA ASP A 150 -29.81 -4.65 10.45
C ASP A 150 -28.39 -4.76 11.03
N MET A 151 -27.49 -3.84 10.68
CA MET A 151 -26.11 -3.76 11.15
C MET A 151 -25.74 -2.31 11.51
N PRO A 152 -26.31 -1.75 12.59
CA PRO A 152 -26.08 -0.35 12.97
C PRO A 152 -24.62 -0.03 13.28
N GLU A 153 -23.84 -1.02 13.72
CA GLU A 153 -22.42 -0.89 14.06
C GLU A 153 -21.48 -1.13 12.87
N LEU A 154 -22.00 -1.34 11.65
CA LEU A 154 -21.15 -1.65 10.49
C LEU A 154 -20.04 -0.61 10.28
N ALA A 155 -20.36 0.66 10.44
CA ALA A 155 -19.47 1.79 10.17
C ALA A 155 -18.26 1.88 11.13
N THR A 156 -18.45 1.49 12.39
CA THR A 156 -17.41 1.48 13.43
C THR A 156 -16.80 0.10 13.62
N GLY A 157 -17.55 -0.97 13.37
CA GLY A 157 -17.09 -2.34 13.50
C GLY A 157 -16.14 -2.76 12.38
N LEU A 158 -16.32 -2.26 11.15
CA LEU A 158 -15.41 -2.54 10.04
C LEU A 158 -13.96 -2.10 10.32
N PRO A 159 -13.68 -0.84 10.71
CA PRO A 159 -12.31 -0.45 11.04
C PRO A 159 -11.73 -1.21 12.23
N THR A 160 -12.53 -1.49 13.27
CA THR A 160 -12.08 -2.30 14.41
C THR A 160 -11.67 -3.70 13.98
N GLU A 161 -12.47 -4.36 13.13
CA GLU A 161 -12.16 -5.70 12.64
C GLU A 161 -10.97 -5.70 11.68
N LEU A 162 -10.84 -4.67 10.84
CA LEU A 162 -9.69 -4.49 9.97
C LEU A 162 -8.40 -4.28 10.77
N SER A 163 -8.46 -3.49 11.85
CA SER A 163 -7.36 -3.29 12.80
C SER A 163 -6.94 -4.60 13.45
N ARG A 164 -7.92 -5.39 13.91
CA ARG A 164 -7.68 -6.72 14.50
C ARG A 164 -6.98 -7.67 13.51
N ARG A 165 -7.42 -7.71 12.25
CA ARG A 165 -6.85 -8.58 11.20
C ARG A 165 -5.46 -8.16 10.78
N LEU A 166 -5.25 -6.86 10.54
CA LEU A 166 -3.92 -6.31 10.24
C LEU A 166 -2.96 -6.54 11.41
N GLY A 167 -3.44 -6.42 12.65
CA GLY A 167 -2.66 -6.66 13.87
C GLY A 167 -2.18 -8.11 14.05
N ALA A 168 -2.74 -9.08 13.31
CA ALA A 168 -2.21 -10.44 13.28
C ALA A 168 -0.81 -10.48 12.62
N ASN A 169 -0.50 -9.52 11.76
CA ASN A 169 0.83 -9.37 11.17
C ASN A 169 1.76 -8.61 12.15
N ARG A 170 2.81 -9.29 12.61
CA ARG A 170 3.82 -8.73 13.54
C ARG A 170 4.63 -7.57 12.95
N MET A 171 4.53 -7.31 11.65
CA MET A 171 5.15 -6.17 10.97
C MET A 171 4.35 -4.88 11.09
N TYR A 172 3.20 -4.89 11.76
CA TYR A 172 2.37 -3.71 11.92
C TYR A 172 2.12 -3.41 13.41
N SER A 173 1.94 -2.12 13.71
CA SER A 173 1.45 -1.61 14.99
C SER A 173 0.15 -0.89 14.69
N LEU A 174 -0.96 -1.37 15.26
CA LEU A 174 -2.30 -0.94 14.89
C LEU A 174 -2.91 -0.08 15.97
N LEU A 175 -3.55 1.01 15.55
CA LEU A 175 -4.44 1.81 16.37
C LEU A 175 -5.83 1.82 15.73
N ASP A 176 -6.85 1.69 16.57
CA ASP A 176 -8.24 1.81 16.16
C ASP A 176 -8.81 3.19 16.54
N ALA A 177 -9.07 4.02 15.53
CA ALA A 177 -9.70 5.32 15.65
C ALA A 177 -11.06 5.32 14.92
N ASN A 178 -11.87 4.29 15.17
CA ASN A 178 -13.17 4.07 14.51
C ASN A 178 -14.21 5.21 14.65
N THR A 179 -14.00 6.21 15.50
CA THR A 179 -14.89 7.38 15.65
C THR A 179 -14.45 8.60 14.84
N VAL A 180 -13.24 8.57 14.27
CA VAL A 180 -12.69 9.68 13.50
C VAL A 180 -12.90 9.40 12.01
N SER A 181 -13.48 10.35 11.27
CA SER A 181 -13.66 10.25 9.81
C SER A 181 -12.63 11.12 9.09
N VAL A 182 -12.00 10.56 8.06
CA VAL A 182 -11.06 11.29 7.18
C VAL A 182 -11.80 12.32 6.32
N LEU A 183 -13.03 12.01 5.90
CA LEU A 183 -13.87 12.87 5.07
C LEU A 183 -15.02 13.46 5.89
N ALA A 184 -15.35 14.73 5.64
CA ALA A 184 -16.51 15.38 6.26
C ALA A 184 -17.84 14.79 5.76
N ASP A 185 -17.96 14.56 4.44
CA ASP A 185 -19.05 13.79 3.81
C ASP A 185 -18.48 12.99 2.63
N SER A 186 -18.34 11.67 2.78
CA SER A 186 -17.74 10.82 1.75
C SER A 186 -18.67 10.49 0.58
N ARG A 187 -19.96 10.84 0.67
CA ARG A 187 -20.90 10.62 -0.44
C ARG A 187 -20.62 11.58 -1.60
N ILE A 188 -19.97 12.70 -1.30
CA ILE A 188 -19.68 13.78 -2.26
C ILE A 188 -18.16 14.00 -2.41
N ALA A 189 -17.38 13.81 -1.33
CA ALA A 189 -15.95 14.10 -1.34
C ALA A 189 -15.12 13.01 -2.03
N GLU A 190 -14.24 13.43 -2.94
CA GLU A 190 -13.16 12.60 -3.47
C GLU A 190 -12.21 12.21 -2.31
N PRO A 191 -11.69 10.96 -2.25
CA PRO A 191 -10.85 10.52 -1.15
C PRO A 191 -9.61 11.40 -0.92
N ALA A 192 -9.07 12.01 -1.98
CA ALA A 192 -7.93 12.92 -1.91
C ALA A 192 -8.23 14.24 -1.16
N ALA A 193 -9.50 14.62 -0.99
CA ALA A 193 -9.88 15.83 -0.24
C ALA A 193 -9.60 15.70 1.28
N GLY A 194 -9.45 14.47 1.79
CA GLY A 194 -9.15 14.21 3.20
C GLY A 194 -7.70 14.47 3.63
N ALA A 195 -6.83 14.97 2.73
CA ALA A 195 -5.39 15.06 2.97
C ALA A 195 -5.01 15.83 4.25
N GLU A 196 -5.68 16.95 4.55
CA GLU A 196 -5.40 17.73 5.77
C GLU A 196 -5.80 16.95 7.03
N THR A 197 -6.97 16.33 7.03
CA THR A 197 -7.47 15.50 8.15
C THR A 197 -6.54 14.31 8.38
N VAL A 198 -6.09 13.64 7.32
CA VAL A 198 -5.13 12.54 7.39
C VAL A 198 -3.84 12.99 8.06
N ARG A 199 -3.27 14.13 7.66
CA ARG A 199 -2.05 14.67 8.28
C ARG A 199 -2.24 14.93 9.77
N ARG A 200 -3.38 15.50 10.15
CA ARG A 200 -3.72 15.75 11.56
C ARG A 200 -3.82 14.45 12.35
N ILE A 201 -4.48 13.43 11.80
CA ILE A 201 -4.59 12.09 12.41
C ILE A 201 -3.19 11.47 12.54
N GLY A 202 -2.39 11.45 11.47
CA GLY A 202 -1.01 10.95 11.51
C GLY A 202 -0.13 11.69 12.51
N GLU A 203 -0.35 13.00 12.68
CA GLU A 203 0.34 13.81 13.69
C GLU A 203 -0.10 13.54 15.12
N THR A 204 -1.40 13.36 15.36
CA THR A 204 -2.00 13.17 16.69
C THR A 204 -1.80 11.75 17.21
N GLU A 205 -2.00 10.76 16.33
CA GLU A 205 -1.97 9.34 16.64
C GLU A 205 -0.60 8.68 16.39
N ASP A 206 0.39 9.47 15.97
CA ASP A 206 1.72 9.00 15.58
C ASP A 206 1.68 7.83 14.57
N ALA A 207 0.79 7.96 13.57
CA ALA A 207 0.58 6.93 12.56
C ALA A 207 1.29 7.28 11.25
N GLN A 208 1.99 6.31 10.66
CA GLN A 208 2.60 6.42 9.34
C GLN A 208 1.55 6.28 8.23
N PHE A 209 0.53 5.46 8.47
CA PHE A 209 -0.52 5.19 7.50
C PHE A 209 -1.89 5.37 8.14
N VAL A 210 -2.79 6.03 7.43
CA VAL A 210 -4.19 6.15 7.81
C VAL A 210 -5.01 5.32 6.82
N VAL A 211 -5.83 4.42 7.35
CA VAL A 211 -6.75 3.59 6.58
C VAL A 211 -8.17 4.07 6.85
N ALA A 212 -8.90 4.39 5.78
CA ALA A 212 -10.31 4.78 5.84
C ALA A 212 -11.08 4.05 4.75
N GLY A 213 -12.39 4.23 4.71
CA GLY A 213 -13.17 3.67 3.61
C GLY A 213 -14.64 4.02 3.65
N ARG A 214 -15.37 3.40 2.73
CA ARG A 214 -16.83 3.47 2.69
C ARG A 214 -17.43 2.16 2.21
N VAL A 215 -18.62 1.86 2.69
CA VAL A 215 -19.49 0.79 2.19
C VAL A 215 -20.38 1.37 1.13
N LEU A 216 -20.16 0.95 -0.11
CA LEU A 216 -20.88 1.42 -1.31
C LEU A 216 -22.28 0.80 -1.38
N ALA A 217 -22.36 -0.50 -1.07
CA ALA A 217 -23.61 -1.24 -1.09
C ALA A 217 -23.53 -2.48 -0.19
N THR A 218 -24.62 -2.75 0.51
CA THR A 218 -24.79 -3.94 1.35
C THR A 218 -26.21 -4.50 1.25
N GLY A 219 -26.92 -4.21 0.16
CA GLY A 219 -28.31 -4.62 -0.06
C GLY A 219 -28.47 -6.05 -0.58
N ALA A 220 -29.68 -6.58 -0.42
CA ALA A 220 -30.10 -7.84 -1.04
C ALA A 220 -30.19 -7.69 -2.56
N THR A 221 -29.59 -8.61 -3.30
CA THR A 221 -29.54 -8.59 -4.78
C THR A 221 -30.52 -9.57 -5.40
N ALA A 222 -30.83 -10.67 -4.71
CA ALA A 222 -31.80 -11.66 -5.18
C ALA A 222 -32.70 -12.17 -4.05
N LYS A 223 -33.90 -12.61 -4.43
CA LYS A 223 -34.89 -13.22 -3.55
C LYS A 223 -35.25 -14.60 -4.07
N GLY A 224 -35.57 -15.51 -3.17
CA GLY A 224 -35.91 -16.89 -3.49
C GLY A 224 -36.94 -17.46 -2.51
N LEU A 225 -37.46 -18.65 -2.87
CA LEU A 225 -38.40 -19.40 -2.04
C LEU A 225 -37.63 -20.28 -1.06
N ARG A 226 -37.88 -20.08 0.24
CA ARG A 226 -37.38 -20.96 1.31
C ARG A 226 -38.54 -21.75 1.91
N LYS A 227 -38.34 -23.05 2.11
CA LYS A 227 -39.28 -23.88 2.88
C LYS A 227 -39.22 -23.46 4.35
N SER A 228 -40.38 -23.22 4.94
CA SER A 228 -40.54 -22.96 6.37
C SER A 228 -41.37 -24.10 6.95
N LEU A 229 -40.90 -24.69 8.04
CA LEU A 229 -41.56 -25.79 8.74
C LEU A 229 -41.79 -25.34 10.18
N TYR A 230 -43.05 -25.37 10.64
CA TYR A 230 -43.44 -25.01 12.02
C TYR A 230 -43.02 -23.61 12.51
N GLU A 231 -42.89 -22.63 11.62
CA GLU A 231 -42.46 -21.27 11.99
C GLU A 231 -43.69 -20.40 12.32
N SER A 232 -43.76 -19.88 13.55
CA SER A 232 -44.84 -18.98 13.99
C SER A 232 -44.79 -17.67 13.20
N ASN A 233 -45.95 -17.15 12.83
CA ASN A 233 -46.18 -15.84 12.16
C ASN A 233 -45.64 -14.59 12.89
N ASN A 234 -44.90 -14.76 14.00
CA ASN A 234 -44.40 -13.70 14.86
C ASN A 234 -42.88 -13.48 14.74
N THR A 235 -42.25 -14.02 13.69
CA THR A 235 -40.85 -13.71 13.39
C THR A 235 -40.77 -12.40 12.60
N SER A 236 -40.01 -11.42 13.10
CA SER A 236 -39.70 -10.10 12.50
C SER A 236 -39.02 -10.14 11.12
N GLN A 237 -38.95 -11.31 10.50
CA GLN A 237 -38.31 -11.53 9.21
C GLN A 237 -39.17 -11.00 8.05
N GLN A 238 -38.66 -10.04 7.28
CA GLN A 238 -39.25 -9.58 6.03
C GLN A 238 -39.41 -10.74 5.03
N GLY A 239 -40.65 -11.13 4.73
CA GLY A 239 -40.96 -12.05 3.63
C GLY A 239 -42.45 -12.31 3.52
N THR A 240 -42.92 -12.61 2.30
CA THR A 240 -44.31 -13.01 2.05
C THR A 240 -44.46 -14.50 2.28
N PHE A 241 -45.39 -14.87 3.15
CA PHE A 241 -45.73 -16.26 3.44
C PHE A 241 -46.87 -16.69 2.52
N TYR A 242 -46.71 -17.79 1.80
CA TYR A 242 -47.84 -18.45 1.15
C TYR A 242 -48.37 -19.56 2.07
N ASN A 243 -49.51 -19.29 2.70
CA ASN A 243 -50.22 -20.24 3.54
C ASN A 243 -51.42 -20.80 2.75
N GLY A 244 -51.15 -21.77 1.88
CA GLY A 244 -52.20 -22.40 1.06
C GLY A 244 -53.19 -23.22 1.89
N PRO A 245 -54.34 -23.63 1.34
CA PRO A 245 -55.41 -24.34 2.06
C PRO A 245 -54.99 -25.68 2.70
N PHE A 246 -53.84 -26.23 2.32
CA PHE A 246 -53.27 -27.46 2.89
C PHE A 246 -52.01 -27.24 3.76
N ALA A 247 -51.56 -26.01 3.96
CA ALA A 247 -50.32 -25.73 4.70
C ALA A 247 -50.39 -26.15 6.18
N GLY A 248 -51.58 -26.06 6.80
CA GLY A 248 -51.85 -26.60 8.14
C GLY A 248 -51.86 -28.13 8.23
N LEU A 249 -52.04 -28.83 7.10
CA LEU A 249 -52.09 -30.30 7.04
C LEU A 249 -50.70 -30.94 6.92
N PHE A 250 -49.76 -30.25 6.27
CA PHE A 250 -48.38 -30.75 6.04
C PHE A 250 -47.32 -30.02 6.88
N GLY A 251 -47.71 -29.11 7.78
CA GLY A 251 -46.81 -28.40 8.68
C GLY A 251 -45.78 -27.49 8.00
N GLY A 252 -46.01 -27.15 6.72
CA GLY A 252 -45.01 -26.47 5.88
C GLY A 252 -45.58 -25.35 5.02
N GLY A 253 -44.85 -24.24 4.95
CA GLY A 253 -45.11 -23.10 4.09
C GLY A 253 -43.89 -22.74 3.22
N VAL A 254 -44.09 -21.88 2.22
CA VAL A 254 -42.99 -21.28 1.47
C VAL A 254 -42.93 -19.78 1.75
N LYS A 255 -41.73 -19.28 2.00
CA LYS A 255 -41.47 -17.87 2.27
C LYS A 255 -40.60 -17.28 1.19
N TYR A 256 -40.98 -16.11 0.70
CA TYR A 256 -40.14 -15.34 -0.21
C TYR A 256 -39.20 -14.46 0.59
N VAL A 257 -37.91 -14.82 0.63
CA VAL A 257 -36.88 -14.13 1.42
C VAL A 257 -35.70 -13.74 0.54
N PRO A 258 -34.93 -12.71 0.92
CA PRO A 258 -33.61 -12.47 0.36
C PRO A 258 -32.74 -13.72 0.46
N THR A 259 -32.13 -14.13 -0.65
CA THR A 259 -31.22 -15.29 -0.74
C THR A 259 -29.82 -14.90 -1.17
N GLU A 260 -29.64 -13.71 -1.74
CA GLU A 260 -28.33 -13.17 -2.08
C GLU A 260 -28.21 -11.73 -1.58
N ARG A 261 -27.05 -11.38 -1.05
CA ARG A 261 -26.72 -10.04 -0.55
C ARG A 261 -25.29 -9.72 -0.87
N GLN A 262 -25.06 -8.58 -1.49
CA GLN A 262 -23.72 -8.13 -1.82
C GLN A 262 -23.09 -7.39 -0.64
N PHE A 263 -21.76 -7.34 -0.61
CA PHE A 263 -20.99 -6.45 0.23
C PHE A 263 -19.93 -5.79 -0.65
N ASP A 264 -20.14 -4.52 -0.95
CA ASP A 264 -19.25 -3.68 -1.74
C ASP A 264 -18.68 -2.59 -0.85
N ALA A 265 -17.36 -2.56 -0.72
CA ALA A 265 -16.66 -1.52 0.01
C ALA A 265 -15.47 -0.99 -0.75
N GLU A 266 -15.10 0.24 -0.42
CA GLU A 266 -13.92 0.92 -0.89
C GLU A 266 -13.01 1.21 0.30
N VAL A 267 -11.73 0.93 0.16
CA VAL A 267 -10.69 1.11 1.17
C VAL A 267 -9.65 2.07 0.62
N TRP A 268 -9.30 3.05 1.43
CA TRP A 268 -8.31 4.06 1.11
C TRP A 268 -7.14 3.95 2.05
N VAL A 269 -5.94 3.94 1.49
CA VAL A 269 -4.69 3.96 2.24
C VAL A 269 -4.03 5.31 1.98
N TYR A 270 -3.77 6.05 3.05
CA TYR A 270 -3.11 7.33 3.00
C TYR A 270 -1.77 7.30 3.70
N ASP A 271 -0.88 8.16 3.24
CA ASP A 271 0.32 8.52 3.98
C ASP A 271 -0.03 9.52 5.09
N GLY A 272 0.14 9.12 6.35
CA GLY A 272 -0.11 9.95 7.53
C GLY A 272 0.83 11.17 7.63
N LEU A 273 1.96 11.14 6.93
CA LEU A 273 2.91 12.25 6.88
C LEU A 273 2.48 13.33 5.88
N THR A 274 2.26 12.93 4.63
CA THR A 274 2.01 13.89 3.54
C THR A 274 0.52 14.16 3.30
N GLY A 275 -0.37 13.31 3.81
CA GLY A 275 -1.80 13.33 3.48
C GLY A 275 -2.12 12.72 2.12
N ALA A 276 -1.12 12.24 1.38
CA ALA A 276 -1.30 11.72 0.04
C ALA A 276 -2.11 10.41 0.06
N LEU A 277 -3.05 10.28 -0.88
CA LEU A 277 -3.76 9.03 -1.14
C LEU A 277 -2.81 8.08 -1.88
N LEU A 278 -2.37 7.01 -1.21
CA LEU A 278 -1.46 6.01 -1.75
C LEU A 278 -2.19 4.97 -2.60
N ALA A 279 -3.37 4.55 -2.14
CA ALA A 279 -4.16 3.54 -2.83
C ALA A 279 -5.66 3.72 -2.60
N ARG A 280 -6.42 3.29 -3.61
CA ARG A 280 -7.89 3.25 -3.61
C ARG A 280 -8.30 1.88 -4.11
N GLU A 281 -8.83 1.08 -3.21
CA GLU A 281 -9.06 -0.34 -3.43
C GLU A 281 -10.53 -0.67 -3.25
N ARG A 282 -11.11 -1.41 -4.20
CA ARG A 282 -12.47 -1.93 -4.07
C ARG A 282 -12.43 -3.40 -3.65
N VAL A 283 -13.28 -3.76 -2.71
CA VAL A 283 -13.59 -5.15 -2.34
C VAL A 283 -15.07 -5.40 -2.55
N SER A 284 -15.40 -6.54 -3.13
CA SER A 284 -16.77 -6.93 -3.48
C SER A 284 -16.91 -8.42 -3.26
N GLU A 285 -17.91 -8.80 -2.47
CA GLU A 285 -18.26 -10.18 -2.19
C GLU A 285 -19.78 -10.37 -2.25
N LEU A 286 -20.20 -11.59 -2.56
CA LEU A 286 -21.61 -11.97 -2.61
C LEU A 286 -21.87 -13.09 -1.60
N GLY A 287 -22.72 -12.81 -0.62
CA GLY A 287 -23.28 -13.82 0.28
C GLY A 287 -24.48 -14.51 -0.37
N LYS A 288 -24.59 -15.82 -0.20
CA LYS A 288 -25.72 -16.63 -0.70
C LYS A 288 -26.24 -17.54 0.41
N GLY A 289 -27.54 -17.60 0.61
CA GLY A 289 -28.19 -18.39 1.65
C GLY A 289 -28.89 -17.53 2.71
N GLU A 290 -28.55 -17.71 3.98
CA GLU A 290 -29.06 -16.90 5.08
C GLU A 290 -28.36 -15.54 5.12
N VAL A 291 -28.86 -14.62 4.29
CA VAL A 291 -28.20 -13.31 4.07
C VAL A 291 -28.75 -12.16 4.91
N MET A 292 -29.85 -12.40 5.63
CA MET A 292 -30.43 -11.43 6.56
C MET A 292 -29.81 -11.63 7.94
N VAL A 293 -29.26 -10.56 8.52
CA VAL A 293 -28.70 -10.60 9.86
C VAL A 293 -29.85 -10.38 10.84
N ASN A 294 -30.53 -11.47 11.23
CA ASN A 294 -31.62 -11.36 12.19
C ASN A 294 -31.06 -11.04 13.59
N PRO A 295 -31.60 -10.04 14.31
CA PRO A 295 -31.24 -9.80 15.70
C PRO A 295 -31.53 -11.02 16.59
N PRO A 296 -30.70 -11.32 17.61
CA PRO A 296 -29.55 -10.57 18.09
C PRO A 296 -28.24 -11.13 17.51
N ARG A 297 -27.87 -10.71 16.30
CA ARG A 297 -26.53 -10.97 15.73
C ARG A 297 -25.80 -9.63 15.50
N PRO A 298 -25.15 -9.07 16.54
CA PRO A 298 -24.33 -7.88 16.37
C PRO A 298 -23.25 -8.11 15.31
N PHE A 299 -22.85 -7.03 14.64
CA PHE A 299 -21.76 -7.09 13.65
C PHE A 299 -20.49 -7.64 14.30
N ALA A 300 -19.73 -8.43 13.55
CA ALA A 300 -18.50 -9.09 14.02
C ALA A 300 -18.64 -10.03 15.24
N SER A 301 -19.85 -10.38 15.68
CA SER A 301 -20.07 -11.42 16.68
C SER A 301 -19.79 -12.83 16.12
N ALA A 302 -19.55 -13.81 17.00
CA ALA A 302 -19.39 -15.20 16.57
C ALA A 302 -20.59 -15.72 15.75
N ALA A 303 -21.81 -15.32 16.13
CA ALA A 303 -23.02 -15.67 15.39
C ALA A 303 -23.11 -14.97 14.02
N PHE A 304 -22.59 -13.74 13.90
CA PHE A 304 -22.48 -13.06 12.62
C PHE A 304 -21.52 -13.81 11.69
N TRP A 305 -20.31 -14.14 12.14
CA TRP A 305 -19.31 -14.84 11.31
C TRP A 305 -19.73 -16.25 10.86
N GLN A 306 -20.61 -16.91 11.61
CA GLN A 306 -21.18 -18.20 11.21
C GLN A 306 -22.22 -18.09 10.09
N SER A 307 -22.81 -16.92 9.88
CA SER A 307 -23.82 -16.70 8.82
C SER A 307 -23.19 -16.64 7.42
N ASP A 308 -23.96 -17.01 6.39
CA ASP A 308 -23.48 -16.97 5.00
C ASP A 308 -23.06 -15.57 4.56
N TYR A 309 -23.77 -14.54 5.03
CA TYR A 309 -23.41 -13.16 4.77
C TYR A 309 -22.17 -12.74 5.56
N GLY A 310 -22.05 -13.13 6.84
CA GLY A 310 -20.84 -12.88 7.62
C GLY A 310 -19.59 -13.50 7.00
N GLN A 311 -19.69 -14.70 6.42
CA GLN A 311 -18.59 -15.32 5.68
C GLN A 311 -18.23 -14.56 4.40
N ALA A 312 -19.19 -13.92 3.73
CA ALA A 312 -18.90 -13.05 2.59
C ALA A 312 -18.15 -11.78 3.03
N VAL A 313 -18.59 -11.15 4.12
CA VAL A 313 -17.89 -10.00 4.72
C VAL A 313 -16.49 -10.39 5.20
N ASP A 314 -16.34 -11.57 5.79
CA ASP A 314 -15.07 -12.14 6.24
C ASP A 314 -14.05 -12.22 5.08
N ARG A 315 -14.45 -12.79 3.95
CA ARG A 315 -13.61 -12.83 2.73
C ARG A 315 -13.29 -11.44 2.18
N ALA A 316 -14.23 -10.51 2.23
CA ALA A 316 -14.01 -9.13 1.78
C ALA A 316 -12.98 -8.41 2.65
N LEU A 317 -13.03 -8.61 3.97
CA LEU A 317 -12.06 -8.04 4.91
C LEU A 317 -10.68 -8.68 4.79
N ASP A 318 -10.60 -9.97 4.50
CA ASP A 318 -9.33 -10.63 4.19
C ASP A 318 -8.73 -10.09 2.89
N LEU A 319 -9.55 -9.86 1.87
CA LEU A 319 -9.11 -9.23 0.63
C LEU A 319 -8.62 -7.79 0.85
N ALA A 320 -9.35 -7.02 1.66
CA ALA A 320 -8.94 -5.66 2.05
C ALA A 320 -7.60 -5.67 2.79
N THR A 321 -7.44 -6.57 3.77
CA THR A 321 -6.20 -6.74 4.57
C THR A 321 -5.00 -7.04 3.67
N ARG A 322 -5.15 -7.94 2.69
CA ARG A 322 -4.10 -8.24 1.71
C ARG A 322 -3.73 -7.01 0.86
N LYS A 323 -4.73 -6.35 0.29
CA LYS A 323 -4.53 -5.15 -0.54
C LYS A 323 -3.84 -4.01 0.23
N ILE A 324 -4.22 -3.77 1.47
CA ILE A 324 -3.56 -2.79 2.36
C ILE A 324 -2.10 -3.21 2.61
N SER A 325 -1.87 -4.48 2.91
CA SER A 325 -0.53 -5.02 3.17
C SER A 325 0.40 -4.88 1.96
N ASP A 326 -0.12 -5.11 0.76
CA ASP A 326 0.63 -4.96 -0.50
C ASP A 326 1.09 -3.51 -0.72
N VAL A 327 0.23 -2.53 -0.41
CA VAL A 327 0.56 -1.09 -0.54
C VAL A 327 1.60 -0.68 0.51
N ILE A 328 1.39 -1.05 1.76
CA ILE A 328 2.18 -0.58 2.90
C ILE A 328 3.55 -1.28 2.98
N SER A 329 3.64 -2.56 2.59
CA SER A 329 4.89 -3.33 2.65
C SER A 329 6.01 -2.73 1.80
N CYS A 330 5.66 -1.98 0.75
CA CYS A 330 6.60 -1.37 -0.18
C CYS A 330 7.09 0.01 0.18
N ILE A 331 6.56 0.60 1.25
CA ILE A 331 6.94 1.93 1.68
C ILE A 331 7.97 1.80 2.81
N PRO A 332 9.14 2.48 2.71
CA PRO A 332 10.15 2.46 3.76
C PRO A 332 9.60 2.91 5.10
N PHE A 333 10.05 2.27 6.19
CA PHE A 333 9.71 2.70 7.53
C PHE A 333 10.18 4.14 7.78
N SER A 334 9.32 4.96 8.40
CA SER A 334 9.61 6.35 8.73
C SER A 334 9.35 6.68 10.20
N ALA A 335 10.07 7.62 10.77
CA ALA A 335 9.82 8.11 12.13
C ALA A 335 10.03 9.62 12.19
N ARG A 336 9.42 10.30 13.16
CA ARG A 336 9.58 11.75 13.36
C ARG A 336 10.67 12.03 14.39
N ILE A 337 11.44 13.08 14.14
CA ILE A 337 12.33 13.69 15.14
C ILE A 337 11.46 14.49 16.10
N VAL A 338 11.33 13.99 17.34
CA VAL A 338 10.48 14.60 18.37
C VAL A 338 11.23 15.53 19.31
N LYS A 339 12.55 15.44 19.34
CA LYS A 339 13.38 16.29 20.19
C LYS A 339 14.79 16.42 19.66
N LEU A 340 15.37 17.61 19.80
CA LEU A 340 16.80 17.86 19.60
C LEU A 340 17.51 18.10 20.95
N SER A 341 18.70 17.52 21.10
CA SER A 341 19.58 17.81 22.24
C SER A 341 20.97 18.22 21.73
N GLY A 342 21.23 19.52 21.77
CA GLY A 342 22.42 20.08 21.15
C GLY A 342 22.44 19.93 19.61
N PRO A 343 23.61 20.07 18.97
CA PRO A 343 23.69 20.20 17.51
C PRO A 343 23.66 18.87 16.74
N ARG A 344 23.78 17.72 17.41
CA ARG A 344 23.91 16.41 16.75
C ARG A 344 23.02 15.32 17.31
N GLN A 345 22.48 15.45 18.53
CA GLN A 345 21.66 14.38 19.11
C GLN A 345 20.19 14.60 18.78
N VAL A 346 19.56 13.58 18.19
CA VAL A 346 18.15 13.56 17.82
C VAL A 346 17.43 12.43 18.56
N TYR A 347 16.16 12.66 18.88
CA TYR A 347 15.26 11.66 19.44
C TYR A 347 14.19 11.38 18.39
N ILE A 348 14.00 10.10 18.04
CA ILE A 348 12.96 9.68 17.10
C ILE A 348 11.86 8.93 17.84
N ASN A 349 10.62 9.10 17.43
CA ASN A 349 9.45 8.40 17.99
C ASN A 349 9.30 6.94 17.51
N ALA A 350 10.43 6.25 17.39
CA ALA A 350 10.47 4.85 17.08
C ALA A 350 11.50 4.16 17.98
N GLY A 351 11.11 3.05 18.60
CA GLY A 351 11.91 2.35 19.59
C GLY A 351 12.06 0.85 19.32
N SER A 352 12.40 0.10 20.36
CA SER A 352 12.56 -1.35 20.25
C SER A 352 11.24 -2.07 19.96
N LEU A 353 10.09 -1.49 20.34
CA LEU A 353 8.77 -2.04 19.99
C LEU A 353 8.45 -1.88 18.50
N ASP A 354 9.01 -0.85 17.86
CA ASP A 354 8.96 -0.66 16.40
C ASP A 354 10.03 -1.48 15.67
N GLY A 355 10.84 -2.21 16.42
CA GLY A 355 11.90 -3.07 15.93
C GLY A 355 13.23 -2.36 15.74
N ILE A 356 13.40 -1.08 16.09
CA ILE A 356 14.64 -0.30 15.92
C ILE A 356 15.79 -0.90 16.75
N ALA A 357 17.02 -0.84 16.22
CA ALA A 357 18.21 -1.35 16.88
C ALA A 357 19.36 -0.33 16.89
N VAL A 358 20.28 -0.48 17.85
CA VAL A 358 21.52 0.32 17.88
C VAL A 358 22.35 0.05 16.62
N GLY A 359 22.87 1.12 16.03
CA GLY A 359 23.62 1.09 14.77
C GLY A 359 22.75 1.13 13.51
N ASP A 360 21.42 1.20 13.63
CA ASP A 360 20.55 1.49 12.49
C ASP A 360 20.86 2.88 11.92
N LYS A 361 20.73 3.01 10.60
CA LYS A 361 20.96 4.27 9.88
C LYS A 361 19.66 4.72 9.22
N PHE A 362 19.39 6.02 9.32
CA PHE A 362 18.24 6.64 8.68
C PHE A 362 18.65 7.89 7.92
N LEU A 363 17.93 8.18 6.84
CA LEU A 363 18.03 9.43 6.10
C LEU A 363 17.03 10.44 6.66
N ILE A 364 17.47 11.67 6.90
CA ILE A 364 16.67 12.76 7.44
C ILE A 364 16.05 13.56 6.28
N TYR A 365 14.74 13.74 6.30
CA TYR A 365 13.97 14.50 5.32
C TYR A 365 13.30 15.72 5.98
N GLN A 366 13.47 16.86 5.32
CA GLN A 366 12.91 18.15 5.71
C GLN A 366 11.74 18.55 4.82
N ARG A 367 10.67 19.06 5.43
CA ARG A 367 9.57 19.70 4.72
C ARG A 367 9.95 21.16 4.46
N LYS A 368 10.42 21.47 3.25
CA LYS A 368 10.96 22.81 2.91
C LYS A 368 9.88 23.91 2.87
N SER A 369 8.59 23.55 2.82
CA SER A 369 7.47 24.47 2.92
C SER A 369 6.30 23.81 3.65
N ALA A 370 5.64 24.53 4.57
CA ALA A 370 4.34 24.12 5.07
C ALA A 370 3.24 24.21 3.99
N GLN A 371 3.53 24.85 2.86
CA GLN A 371 2.63 24.94 1.73
C GLN A 371 2.70 23.66 0.89
N PRO A 372 1.58 22.94 0.74
CA PRO A 372 1.53 21.78 -0.12
C PRO A 372 1.49 22.21 -1.59
N VAL A 373 2.10 21.40 -2.45
CA VAL A 373 1.99 21.53 -3.91
C VAL A 373 0.54 21.25 -4.28
N ARG A 374 -0.08 22.16 -5.01
CA ARG A 374 -1.43 21.99 -5.54
C ARG A 374 -1.38 21.97 -7.06
N ASP A 375 -2.16 21.08 -7.65
CA ASP A 375 -2.43 21.14 -9.07
C ASP A 375 -3.28 22.39 -9.37
N LEU A 376 -2.81 23.22 -10.29
CA LEU A 376 -3.43 24.50 -10.65
C LEU A 376 -4.79 24.32 -11.33
N ILE A 377 -5.03 23.18 -11.97
CA ILE A 377 -6.27 22.92 -12.71
C ILE A 377 -7.30 22.27 -11.79
N SER A 378 -6.94 21.16 -11.14
CA SER A 378 -7.88 20.41 -10.29
C SER A 378 -8.01 20.98 -8.88
N GLY A 379 -7.11 21.88 -8.45
CA GLY A 379 -7.02 22.35 -7.06
C GLY A 379 -6.55 21.26 -6.08
N ARG A 380 -6.25 20.05 -6.57
CA ARG A 380 -5.89 18.89 -5.75
C ARG A 380 -4.54 19.09 -5.09
N GLU A 381 -4.48 18.79 -3.81
CA GLU A 381 -3.23 18.73 -3.05
C GLU A 381 -2.41 17.50 -3.46
N LEU A 382 -1.19 17.71 -3.96
CA LEU A 382 -0.26 16.66 -4.40
C LEU A 382 0.74 16.26 -3.30
N GLY A 383 0.73 16.97 -2.17
CA GLY A 383 1.59 16.72 -1.01
C GLY A 383 2.60 17.84 -0.78
N VAL A 384 3.57 17.58 0.10
CA VAL A 384 4.58 18.56 0.52
C VAL A 384 5.95 18.13 -0.01
N PRO A 385 6.74 19.02 -0.64
CA PRO A 385 8.05 18.64 -1.15
C PRO A 385 9.03 18.42 0.01
N GLU A 386 9.76 17.32 -0.07
CA GLU A 386 10.76 16.94 0.92
C GLU A 386 12.17 17.09 0.35
N THR A 387 13.11 17.51 1.19
CA THR A 387 14.53 17.55 0.84
C THR A 387 15.36 16.75 1.83
N LEU A 388 16.34 16.02 1.31
CA LEU A 388 17.28 15.25 2.11
C LEU A 388 18.21 16.21 2.87
N ALA A 389 18.18 16.12 4.20
CA ALA A 389 18.87 17.03 5.10
C ALA A 389 20.12 16.40 5.77
N GLY A 390 20.24 15.08 5.75
CA GLY A 390 21.41 14.37 6.31
C GLY A 390 21.08 12.93 6.67
N ASP A 391 21.91 12.32 7.52
CA ASP A 391 21.71 10.98 8.06
C ASP A 391 21.92 10.92 9.57
N VAL A 392 21.22 10.00 10.22
CA VAL A 392 21.33 9.71 11.65
C VAL A 392 21.72 8.25 11.87
N THR A 393 22.66 8.02 12.78
CA THR A 393 22.98 6.68 13.29
C THR A 393 22.45 6.53 14.71
N ILE A 394 21.68 5.48 14.97
CA ILE A 394 21.09 5.20 16.29
C ILE A 394 22.17 4.72 17.26
N SER A 395 22.27 5.36 18.42
CA SER A 395 23.22 5.03 19.49
C SER A 395 22.56 4.37 20.70
N GLN A 396 21.28 4.67 20.96
CA GLN A 396 20.53 4.11 22.07
C GLN A 396 19.08 3.87 21.65
N VAL A 397 18.46 2.79 22.16
CA VAL A 397 17.07 2.45 21.89
C VAL A 397 16.32 2.24 23.20
N GLN A 398 15.13 2.83 23.29
CA GLN A 398 14.14 2.67 24.35
C GLN A 398 12.88 2.03 23.75
N PRO A 399 11.88 1.59 24.56
CA PRO A 399 10.70 0.91 24.02
C PRO A 399 9.95 1.70 22.93
N ASN A 400 9.73 3.00 23.15
CA ASN A 400 8.91 3.87 22.29
C ASN A 400 9.72 4.95 21.55
N PHE A 401 11.02 5.07 21.82
CA PHE A 401 11.86 6.07 21.18
C PHE A 401 13.30 5.59 21.05
N ALA A 402 14.07 6.23 20.16
CA ALA A 402 15.49 5.97 20.01
C ALA A 402 16.26 7.28 19.92
N ILE A 403 17.52 7.23 20.33
CA ILE A 403 18.44 8.36 20.33
C ILE A 403 19.52 8.06 19.29
N GLY A 404 19.80 9.05 18.45
CA GLY A 404 20.84 8.94 17.44
C GLY A 404 21.69 10.19 17.33
N SER A 405 22.82 10.05 16.64
CA SER A 405 23.69 11.16 16.28
C SER A 405 23.61 11.43 14.79
N VAL A 406 23.37 12.69 14.43
CA VAL A 406 23.44 13.20 13.06
C VAL A 406 24.91 13.28 12.63
N GLN A 407 25.24 12.73 11.46
CA GLN A 407 26.61 12.68 10.95
C GLN A 407 26.99 13.91 10.12
N ALA A 408 26.05 14.45 9.34
CA ALA A 408 26.26 15.63 8.50
C ALA A 408 25.64 16.90 9.11
N PRO A 409 26.29 18.07 9.05
CA PRO A 409 25.76 19.33 9.57
C PRO A 409 24.68 19.93 8.64
N GLY A 410 23.57 19.20 8.46
CA GLY A 410 22.33 19.76 7.94
C GLY A 410 21.56 20.51 9.04
N LYS A 411 20.73 21.49 8.65
CA LYS A 411 19.88 22.24 9.60
C LYS A 411 18.69 21.39 10.09
N VAL A 412 18.93 20.30 10.81
CA VAL A 412 17.87 19.41 11.32
C VAL A 412 16.98 20.15 12.33
N ALA A 413 15.66 19.95 12.25
CA ALA A 413 14.66 20.54 13.13
C ALA A 413 13.76 19.47 13.78
N GLU A 414 13.14 19.83 14.90
CA GLU A 414 12.04 19.04 15.46
C GLU A 414 10.86 19.03 14.47
N GLY A 415 10.25 17.86 14.27
CA GLY A 415 9.22 17.65 13.26
C GLY A 415 9.73 17.18 11.90
N ASP A 416 11.05 17.14 11.68
CA ASP A 416 11.65 16.45 10.52
C ASP A 416 11.43 14.94 10.63
N TYR A 417 11.56 14.23 9.50
CA TYR A 417 11.33 12.79 9.44
C TYR A 417 12.60 12.04 9.10
N VAL A 418 12.69 10.81 9.55
CA VAL A 418 13.77 9.89 9.24
C VAL A 418 13.19 8.70 8.49
N ARG A 419 13.84 8.23 7.42
CA ARG A 419 13.47 7.00 6.70
C ARG A 419 14.55 5.97 6.82
N PHE A 420 14.17 4.74 7.11
CA PHE A 420 15.10 3.64 7.32
C PHE A 420 15.87 3.33 6.04
N MET A 421 17.19 3.19 6.17
CA MET A 421 18.06 2.73 5.09
C MET A 421 18.38 1.24 5.32
N PRO A 422 17.97 0.33 4.41
CA PRO A 422 18.37 -1.07 4.51
C PRO A 422 19.90 -1.17 4.46
N ARG A 423 20.48 -1.97 5.36
CA ARG A 423 21.87 -2.42 5.18
C ARG A 423 21.87 -3.34 3.95
N ARG A 424 22.40 -2.85 2.83
CA ARG A 424 22.67 -3.66 1.65
C ARG A 424 24.03 -4.31 1.79
#